data_AF-T1EAC1-F1
#
_entry.id   AF-T1EAC1-F1
#
_cell.length_a   1.000
_cell.length_b   1.000
_cell.length_c   1.000
_cell.angle_alpha   90.00
_cell.angle_beta   90.00
_cell.angle_gamma   90.00
#
_symmetry.space_group_name_H-M   'P 1'
#
loop_
_entity.id
_entity.type
_entity.pdbx_description
1 polymer ?
#
loop_
_entity_poly.entity_id
_entity_poly.type
_entity_poly.pdbx_seq_one_letter_code
_entity_poly.pdbx_strand_id
1 'polypeptide(L)'
;SFQSHLAQVEVCDVTYVIRVLKMKDSLFIYVGQDKSETFDELAVAMPCDSEEVLATKIIGPPDGVGSHQLAQRLAKKLNKPVFLSLGASVPNDRIVRPSIEKKIFDEIKNNVECF
;
A
#
# COMPACT_ATOMS: atom_id res chain seq x y z
N SER A 1 5.77 -17.79 8.70
CA SER A 1 6.04 -18.13 7.28
C SER A 1 5.78 -16.90 6.44
N PHE A 2 6.41 -16.79 5.28
CA PHE A 2 6.06 -15.77 4.28
C PHE A 2 4.86 -16.27 3.49
N GLN A 3 3.90 -15.39 3.20
CA GLN A 3 2.79 -15.67 2.29
C GLN A 3 2.67 -14.52 1.29
N SER A 4 2.58 -14.88 0.01
CA SER A 4 2.39 -13.93 -1.07
C SER A 4 0.93 -13.95 -1.53
N HIS A 5 0.38 -12.77 -1.81
CA HIS A 5 -0.94 -12.59 -2.38
C HIS A 5 -0.89 -11.57 -3.52
N LEU A 6 -1.70 -11.79 -4.55
CA LEU A 6 -1.79 -10.95 -5.73
C LEU A 6 -3.26 -10.65 -5.99
N ALA A 7 -3.59 -9.37 -6.08
CA ALA A 7 -4.90 -8.90 -6.51
C ALA A 7 -4.74 -7.96 -7.70
N GLN A 8 -5.70 -8.01 -8.61
CA GLN A 8 -5.84 -7.06 -9.71
C GLN A 8 -7.13 -6.28 -9.52
N VAL A 9 -7.06 -4.97 -9.66
CA VAL A 9 -8.19 -4.06 -9.45
C VAL A 9 -8.29 -3.10 -10.61
N GLU A 10 -9.50 -2.85 -11.07
CA GLU A 10 -9.78 -1.91 -12.16
C GLU A 10 -10.29 -0.58 -11.61
N VAL A 11 -9.71 0.52 -12.10
CA VAL A 11 -10.13 1.90 -11.82
C VAL A 11 -10.02 2.70 -13.12
N CYS A 12 -11.14 3.25 -13.58
CA CYS A 12 -11.22 4.04 -14.83
C CYS A 12 -10.63 3.30 -16.04
N ASP A 13 -11.02 2.04 -16.24
CA ASP A 13 -10.55 1.16 -17.33
C ASP A 13 -9.03 0.86 -17.30
N VAL A 14 -8.35 1.19 -16.21
CA VAL A 14 -6.94 0.86 -15.97
C VAL A 14 -6.83 -0.20 -14.89
N THR A 15 -6.12 -1.29 -15.21
CA THR A 15 -5.81 -2.36 -14.26
C THR A 15 -4.59 -2.01 -13.43
N TYR A 16 -4.71 -2.14 -12.11
CA TYR A 16 -3.63 -2.00 -11.15
C TYR A 16 -3.40 -3.33 -10.42
N VAL A 17 -2.16 -3.54 -10.02
CA VAL A 17 -1.72 -4.72 -9.30
C VAL A 17 -1.45 -4.34 -7.85
N ILE A 18 -2.02 -5.11 -6.93
CA ILE A 18 -1.72 -5.07 -5.50
C ILE A 18 -0.98 -6.37 -5.17
N ARG A 19 0.29 -6.27 -4.78
CA ARG A 19 1.05 -7.44 -4.30
C ARG A 19 1.23 -7.30 -2.80
N VAL A 20 0.99 -8.38 -2.08
CA VAL A 20 1.15 -8.43 -0.63
C VAL A 20 2.13 -9.52 -0.31
N LEU A 21 3.12 -9.18 0.52
CA LEU A 21 3.98 -10.14 1.19
C LEU A 21 3.70 -10.03 2.68
N LYS A 22 2.94 -11.00 3.19
CA LYS A 22 2.68 -11.17 4.61
C LYS A 22 3.88 -11.83 5.27
N MET A 23 4.37 -11.16 6.31
CA MET A 23 5.41 -11.63 7.20
C MET A 23 4.77 -11.92 8.57
N LYS A 24 5.58 -12.37 9.53
CA LYS A 24 5.08 -12.75 10.87
C LYS A 24 4.33 -11.60 11.54
N ASP A 25 4.96 -10.44 11.61
CA ASP A 25 4.48 -9.28 12.37
C ASP A 25 4.41 -8.02 11.51
N SER A 26 4.52 -8.15 10.19
CA SER A 26 4.56 -7.01 9.26
C SER A 26 4.05 -7.37 7.87
N LEU A 27 3.85 -6.34 7.07
CA LEU A 27 3.42 -6.46 5.68
C LEU A 27 4.35 -5.66 4.78
N PHE A 28 4.59 -6.21 3.60
CA PHE A 28 5.03 -5.44 2.46
C PHE A 28 3.90 -5.41 1.42
N ILE A 29 3.52 -4.23 0.96
CA ILE A 29 2.48 -4.01 -0.05
C ILE A 29 3.11 -3.24 -1.21
N TYR A 30 2.85 -3.72 -2.42
CA TYR A 30 3.17 -3.05 -3.66
C TYR A 30 1.89 -2.64 -4.37
N VAL A 31 1.87 -1.44 -4.93
CA VAL A 31 0.79 -0.97 -5.80
C VAL A 31 1.37 -0.29 -7.04
N GLY A 32 0.95 -0.75 -8.21
CA GLY A 32 1.38 -0.20 -9.50
C GLY A 32 0.38 -0.50 -10.61
N GLN A 33 0.49 0.17 -11.74
CA GLN A 33 -0.29 -0.18 -12.93
C GLN A 33 0.19 -1.52 -13.52
N ASP A 34 -0.74 -2.37 -13.96
CA ASP A 34 -0.43 -3.65 -14.61
C ASP A 34 0.45 -3.42 -15.85
N LYS A 35 1.50 -4.25 -15.99
CA LYS A 35 2.53 -4.16 -17.06
C LYS A 35 3.36 -2.86 -17.09
N SER A 36 3.19 -1.97 -16.11
CA SER A 36 3.97 -0.74 -15.93
C SER A 36 4.40 -0.60 -14.47
N GLU A 37 4.91 -1.71 -13.92
CA GLU A 37 5.33 -1.79 -12.53
C GLU A 37 6.67 -1.07 -12.34
N THR A 38 6.69 -0.05 -11.47
CA THR A 38 7.89 0.66 -11.03
C THR A 38 8.08 0.53 -9.53
N PHE A 39 9.31 0.64 -9.05
CA PHE A 39 9.66 0.65 -7.62
C PHE A 39 10.44 1.93 -7.29
N ASP A 40 9.78 3.07 -7.48
CA ASP A 40 10.38 4.40 -7.38
C ASP A 40 10.07 5.11 -6.05
N GLU A 41 9.00 4.70 -5.36
CA GLU A 41 8.65 5.18 -4.03
C GLU A 41 8.36 4.01 -3.07
N LEU A 42 8.93 4.11 -1.86
CA LEU A 42 8.74 3.18 -0.75
C LEU A 42 8.62 3.97 0.54
N ALA A 43 7.57 3.68 1.31
CA ALA A 43 7.38 4.18 2.66
C ALA A 43 7.25 3.04 3.67
N VAL A 44 7.46 3.37 4.94
CA VAL A 44 7.13 2.51 6.07
C VAL A 44 6.24 3.28 7.03
N ALA A 45 5.27 2.58 7.60
CA ALA A 45 4.53 3.06 8.75
C ALA A 45 4.45 1.98 9.81
N MET A 46 4.46 2.37 11.08
CA MET A 46 4.39 1.44 12.20
C MET A 46 3.58 2.02 13.37
N PRO A 47 2.74 1.20 14.02
CA PRO A 47 2.14 1.58 15.30
C PRO A 47 3.22 1.81 16.36
N CYS A 48 3.01 2.80 17.22
CA CYS A 48 3.83 3.05 18.40
C CYS A 48 3.04 2.68 19.67
N ASP A 49 3.67 2.85 20.84
CA ASP A 49 3.04 2.54 22.13
C ASP A 49 1.90 3.52 22.50
N SER A 50 1.92 4.73 21.93
CA SER A 50 0.75 5.62 21.85
C SER A 50 -0.14 5.17 20.69
N GLU A 51 -1.45 5.42 20.69
CA GLU A 51 -2.37 5.13 19.56
C GLU A 51 -2.00 5.83 18.22
N GLU A 52 -0.83 6.45 18.18
CA GLU A 52 -0.19 7.06 17.04
C GLU A 52 0.47 6.01 16.14
N VAL A 53 0.45 6.29 14.84
CA VAL A 53 1.19 5.53 13.83
C VAL A 53 2.19 6.48 13.20
N LEU A 54 3.48 6.19 13.31
CA LEU A 54 4.51 6.97 12.64
C LEU A 54 4.71 6.46 11.21
N ALA A 55 4.95 7.36 10.28
CA ALA A 55 5.20 7.01 8.89
C ALA A 55 6.31 7.88 8.30
N THR A 56 7.15 7.27 7.46
CA THR A 56 8.20 7.97 6.74
C THR A 56 8.42 7.37 5.35
N LYS A 57 8.92 8.20 4.44
CA LYS A 57 9.36 7.77 3.12
C LYS A 57 10.82 7.33 3.20
N ILE A 58 11.12 6.15 2.67
CA ILE A 58 12.48 5.56 2.61
C ILE A 58 13.11 5.86 1.24
N ILE A 59 12.35 5.62 0.17
CA ILE A 59 12.77 5.82 -1.23
C ILE A 59 11.74 6.72 -1.90
N GLY A 60 12.20 7.65 -2.73
CA GLY A 60 11.36 8.50 -3.57
C GLY A 60 11.63 9.99 -3.38
N PRO A 61 11.08 10.84 -4.26
CA PRO A 61 11.29 12.29 -4.20
C PRO A 61 10.64 12.89 -2.94
N PRO A 62 11.15 14.02 -2.41
CA PRO A 62 10.56 14.70 -1.25
C PRO A 62 9.06 14.93 -1.40
N ASP A 63 8.65 15.49 -2.55
CA ASP A 63 7.26 15.82 -2.92
C ASP A 63 6.48 14.63 -3.52
N GLY A 64 6.92 13.40 -3.26
CA GLY A 64 6.39 12.17 -3.87
C GLY A 64 4.90 11.87 -3.65
N VAL A 65 4.46 10.69 -4.09
CA VAL A 65 3.05 10.39 -4.40
C VAL A 65 2.13 10.09 -3.21
N GLY A 66 2.62 10.31 -1.98
CA GLY A 66 1.84 10.14 -0.75
C GLY A 66 1.87 8.73 -0.15
N SER A 67 2.86 7.90 -0.50
CA SER A 67 2.98 6.51 0.02
C SER A 67 2.97 6.45 1.56
N HIS A 68 3.67 7.34 2.24
CA HIS A 68 3.73 7.39 3.70
C HIS A 68 2.34 7.59 4.36
N GLN A 69 1.47 8.40 3.77
CA GLN A 69 0.13 8.64 4.31
C GLN A 69 -0.76 7.39 4.17
N LEU A 70 -0.67 6.71 3.03
CA LEU A 70 -1.39 5.46 2.81
C LEU A 70 -0.83 4.34 3.71
N ALA A 71 0.49 4.21 3.82
CA ALA A 71 1.14 3.29 4.74
C ALA A 71 0.65 3.52 6.18
N GLN A 72 0.55 4.78 6.63
CA GLN A 72 0.05 5.14 7.95
C GLN A 72 -1.39 4.65 8.18
N ARG A 73 -2.28 4.88 7.22
CA ARG A 73 -3.68 4.40 7.30
C ARG A 73 -3.75 2.87 7.34
N LEU A 74 -2.94 2.19 6.54
CA LEU A 74 -2.88 0.72 6.50
C LEU A 74 -2.33 0.14 7.81
N ALA A 75 -1.22 0.68 8.31
CA ALA A 75 -0.63 0.27 9.59
C ALA A 75 -1.60 0.50 10.75
N LYS A 76 -2.33 1.63 10.76
CA LYS A 76 -3.39 1.89 11.74
C LYS A 76 -4.53 0.88 11.66
N LYS A 77 -4.96 0.51 10.44
CA LYS A 77 -6.05 -0.46 10.22
C LYS A 77 -5.66 -1.88 10.64
N LEU A 78 -4.43 -2.28 10.35
CA LEU A 78 -3.94 -3.65 10.52
C LEU A 78 -3.25 -3.86 11.88
N ASN A 79 -2.93 -2.77 12.58
CA ASN A 79 -2.12 -2.75 13.81
C ASN A 79 -0.79 -3.51 13.64
N LYS A 80 -0.10 -3.28 12.51
CA LYS A 80 1.18 -3.89 12.15
C LYS A 80 2.03 -2.89 11.37
N PRO A 81 3.37 -2.98 11.42
CA PRO A 81 4.25 -2.34 10.46
C PRO A 81 3.88 -2.68 9.01
N VAL A 82 3.76 -1.64 8.17
CA VAL A 82 3.47 -1.75 6.74
C VAL A 82 4.55 -1.02 5.96
N PHE A 83 5.26 -1.77 5.14
CA PHE A 83 6.07 -1.25 4.06
C PHE A 83 5.19 -1.13 2.83
N LEU A 84 5.13 0.04 2.20
CA LEU A 84 4.29 0.30 1.04
C LEU A 84 5.12 0.90 -0.09
N SER A 85 5.24 0.16 -1.19
CA SER A 85 5.68 0.72 -2.46
C SER A 85 4.47 1.16 -3.28
N LEU A 86 4.53 2.39 -3.77
CA LEU A 86 3.46 3.03 -4.52
C LEU A 86 4.08 3.61 -5.80
N GLY A 87 3.99 2.88 -6.89
CA GLY A 87 4.66 3.25 -8.13
C GLY A 87 4.16 4.59 -8.68
N ALA A 88 5.04 5.34 -9.36
CA ALA A 88 4.69 6.58 -10.05
C ALA A 88 3.61 6.37 -11.14
N SER A 89 3.41 5.13 -11.59
CA SER A 89 2.30 4.75 -12.49
C SER A 89 0.92 4.80 -11.83
N VAL A 90 0.82 5.06 -10.52
CA VAL A 90 -0.45 5.28 -9.81
C VAL A 90 -0.71 6.78 -9.66
N PRO A 91 -1.64 7.36 -10.46
CA PRO A 91 -1.95 8.77 -10.42
C PRO A 91 -2.34 9.27 -9.03
N ASN A 92 -1.83 10.45 -8.66
CA ASN A 92 -2.20 11.14 -7.43
C ASN A 92 -3.30 12.19 -7.67
N ASP A 93 -4.37 11.78 -8.36
CA ASP A 93 -5.54 12.63 -8.59
C ASP A 93 -6.70 12.26 -7.64
N ARG A 94 -7.73 13.10 -7.65
CA ARG A 94 -8.87 13.02 -6.71
C ARG A 94 -9.82 11.85 -6.98
N ILE A 95 -9.63 11.10 -8.06
CA ILE A 95 -10.49 9.99 -8.47
C ILE A 95 -9.74 8.66 -8.30
N VAL A 96 -8.56 8.53 -8.91
CA VAL A 96 -7.83 7.27 -8.96
C VAL A 96 -7.29 6.90 -7.59
N ARG A 97 -6.61 7.82 -6.89
CA ARG A 97 -6.00 7.54 -5.58
C ARG A 97 -7.03 7.05 -4.55
N PRO A 98 -8.15 7.75 -4.29
CA PRO A 98 -9.15 7.26 -3.33
C PRO A 98 -9.78 5.92 -3.75
N SER A 99 -9.94 5.68 -5.05
CA SER A 99 -10.50 4.42 -5.56
C SER A 99 -9.55 3.25 -5.32
N ILE A 100 -8.25 3.43 -5.56
CA ILE A 100 -7.22 2.42 -5.27
C ILE A 100 -7.15 2.14 -3.78
N GLU A 101 -7.15 3.17 -2.93
CA GLU A 101 -7.15 2.98 -1.48
C GLU A 101 -8.35 2.18 -1.01
N LYS A 102 -9.55 2.54 -1.48
CA LYS A 102 -10.77 1.79 -1.18
C LYS A 102 -10.64 0.32 -1.59
N LYS A 103 -10.11 0.05 -2.79
CA LYS A 103 -9.89 -1.33 -3.27
C LYS A 103 -8.90 -2.11 -2.40
N ILE A 104 -7.83 -1.49 -1.90
CA ILE A 104 -6.90 -2.12 -0.95
C ILE A 104 -7.62 -2.47 0.36
N PHE A 105 -8.43 -1.54 0.90
CA PHE A 105 -9.19 -1.80 2.13
C PHE A 105 -10.28 -2.87 1.95
N ASP A 106 -10.93 -2.92 0.80
CA ASP A 106 -11.86 -3.99 0.44
C ASP A 106 -11.13 -5.34 0.35
N GLU A 107 -9.93 -5.37 -0.23
CA GLU A 107 -9.10 -6.57 -0.32
C GLU A 107 -8.69 -7.10 1.06
N ILE A 108 -8.30 -6.21 1.98
CA ILE A 108 -8.01 -6.54 3.39
C ILE A 108 -9.24 -7.13 4.07
N LYS A 109 -10.43 -6.58 3.81
CA LYS A 109 -11.68 -7.06 4.41
C LYS A 109 -12.06 -8.44 3.89
N ASN A 110 -11.85 -8.70 2.60
CA ASN A 110 -12.29 -9.93 1.94
C ASN A 110 -11.28 -11.08 2.06
N ASN A 111 -9.99 -10.77 2.26
CA ASN A 111 -8.89 -11.74 2.30
C ASN A 111 -7.97 -11.48 3.49
N VAL A 112 -8.53 -11.35 4.69
CA VAL A 112 -7.80 -10.93 5.91
C VAL A 112 -6.59 -11.81 6.22
N GLU A 113 -6.64 -13.08 5.85
CA GLU A 113 -5.56 -14.05 6.00
C GLU A 113 -4.33 -13.75 5.16
N CYS A 114 -4.47 -12.97 4.08
CA CYS A 114 -3.39 -12.50 3.23
C CYS A 114 -2.67 -11.26 3.77
N PHE A 115 -3.20 -10.62 4.82
CA PHE A 115 -2.66 -9.39 5.44
C PHE A 115 -2.34 -9.57 6.95
#